data_AF-A0A6P1EQE0-F1
#
_entry.id   AF-A0A6P1EQE0-F1
#
_cell.length_a   1.000
_cell.length_b   1.000
_cell.length_c   1.000
_cell.angle_alpha   90.00
_cell.angle_beta   90.00
_cell.angle_gamma   90.00
#
_symmetry.space_group_name_H-M   'P 1'
#
loop_
_entity.id
_entity.type
_entity.pdbx_description
1 polymer ?
#
loop_
_entity_poly.entity_id
_entity_poly.type
_entity_poly.pdbx_seq_one_letter_code
_entity_poly.pdbx_strand_id
1 'polypeptide(L)'
;MMRAARGAPPERSLSDAVRRVQRTTGGHILGAERVPYDGRDINRVKYMDDRGRVRYMDDPAPARSQPRAPRSDMSSLRGDNP
;
A
#
# COMPACT_ATOMS: atom_id res chain seq x y z
N MET A 1 -28.48 6.28 5.84
CA MET A 1 -27.14 6.04 6.46
C MET A 1 -26.28 5.24 5.48
N MET A 2 -25.40 5.89 4.71
CA MET A 2 -24.53 5.20 3.73
C MET A 2 -23.15 4.90 4.32
N ARG A 3 -22.76 3.62 4.26
CA ARG A 3 -21.53 3.03 4.82
C ARG A 3 -20.32 3.46 3.98
N ALA A 4 -19.32 4.06 4.62
CA ALA A 4 -18.04 4.38 3.98
C ALA A 4 -17.17 3.12 3.86
N ALA A 5 -16.85 2.74 2.61
CA ALA A 5 -15.82 1.77 2.31
C ALA A 5 -14.47 2.26 2.89
N ARG A 6 -14.02 1.62 3.97
CA ARG A 6 -12.72 1.88 4.56
C ARG A 6 -11.66 1.41 3.58
N GLY A 7 -10.91 2.35 3.01
CA GLY A 7 -9.60 2.04 2.43
C GLY A 7 -8.77 1.27 3.45
N ALA A 8 -7.77 0.51 2.99
CA ALA A 8 -6.90 -0.21 3.91
C ALA A 8 -6.44 0.74 5.03
N PRO A 9 -6.52 0.35 6.31
CA PRO A 9 -6.15 1.23 7.41
C PRO A 9 -4.76 1.81 7.14
N PRO A 10 -4.49 3.06 7.50
CA PRO A 10 -3.28 3.76 7.06
C PRO A 10 -1.99 3.05 7.52
N GLU A 11 -2.07 2.29 8.62
CA GLU A 11 -1.03 1.36 9.09
C GLU A 11 -0.71 0.24 8.08
N ARG A 12 -1.73 -0.28 7.39
CA ARG A 12 -1.57 -1.26 6.30
C ARG A 12 -0.87 -0.63 5.10
N SER A 13 -1.22 0.61 4.74
CA SER A 13 -0.55 1.33 3.67
C SER A 13 0.94 1.57 3.98
N LEU A 14 1.25 1.98 5.22
CA LEU A 14 2.63 2.18 5.65
C LEU A 14 3.41 0.87 5.66
N SER A 15 2.79 -0.21 6.16
CA SER A 15 3.38 -1.55 6.15
C SER A 15 3.65 -2.07 4.73
N ASP A 16 2.75 -1.80 3.78
CA ASP A 16 2.92 -2.13 2.37
C ASP A 16 4.08 -1.35 1.74
N ALA A 17 4.20 -0.05 2.04
CA ALA A 17 5.32 0.77 1.59
C ALA A 17 6.66 0.25 2.11
N VAL A 18 6.74 -0.10 3.41
CA VAL A 18 7.94 -0.70 4.00
C VAL A 18 8.33 -2.01 3.31
N ARG A 19 7.37 -2.90 3.06
CA ARG A 19 7.62 -4.16 2.32
C ARG A 19 8.11 -3.91 0.90
N ARG A 20 7.55 -2.91 0.20
CA ARG A 20 8.04 -2.49 -1.12
C ARG A 20 9.50 -2.06 -1.05
N VAL A 21 9.84 -1.15 -0.12
CA VAL A 21 11.21 -0.63 0.04
C VAL A 21 12.21 -1.73 0.31
N GLN A 22 11.90 -2.64 1.23
CA GLN A 22 12.77 -3.79 1.52
C GLN A 22 13.00 -4.64 0.28
N ARG A 23 11.95 -4.86 -0.54
CA ARG A 23 12.04 -5.67 -1.75
C ARG A 23 12.77 -4.98 -2.90
N THR A 24 12.57 -3.68 -3.11
CA THR A 24 13.20 -2.94 -4.22
C THR A 24 14.64 -2.60 -3.95
N THR A 25 14.97 -2.26 -2.70
CA THR A 25 16.30 -1.77 -2.35
C THR A 25 17.17 -2.81 -1.68
N GLY A 26 16.60 -3.87 -1.09
CA GLY A 26 17.35 -4.86 -0.32
C GLY A 26 18.03 -4.29 0.94
N GLY A 27 17.78 -3.01 1.24
CA GLY A 27 18.42 -2.26 2.30
C GLY A 27 17.72 -2.36 3.64
N HIS A 28 18.40 -1.94 4.70
CA HIS A 28 17.87 -1.94 6.06
C HIS A 28 16.93 -0.77 6.29
N ILE A 29 15.76 -1.03 6.87
CA ILE A 29 14.80 0.02 7.21
C ILE A 29 15.19 0.64 8.55
N LEU A 30 15.26 1.97 8.58
CA LEU A 30 15.59 2.75 9.77
C LEU A 30 14.36 3.44 10.37
N GLY A 31 13.34 3.69 9.57
CA GLY A 31 12.09 4.30 10.01
C GLY A 31 11.07 4.41 8.90
N ALA A 32 9.80 4.48 9.28
CA ALA A 32 8.69 4.68 8.35
C ALA A 32 7.65 5.58 9.01
N GLU A 33 7.31 6.69 8.35
CA GLU A 33 6.40 7.69 8.87
C GLU A 33 5.47 8.20 7.76
N ARG A 34 4.36 8.81 8.15
CA ARG A 34 3.50 9.55 7.22
C ARG A 34 3.84 11.02 7.32
N VAL A 35 4.15 11.64 6.19
CA VAL A 35 4.46 13.07 6.12
C VAL A 35 3.47 13.78 5.21
N PRO A 36 2.98 14.97 5.59
CA PRO A 36 2.17 15.79 4.70
C PRO A 36 3.03 16.31 3.54
N TYR A 37 2.53 16.13 2.32
CA TYR A 37 3.18 16.55 1.08
C TYR A 37 2.10 16.90 0.05
N ASP A 38 2.12 18.12 -0.49
CA ASP A 38 1.19 18.54 -1.55
C ASP A 38 -0.30 18.33 -1.18
N GLY A 39 -0.67 18.66 0.07
CA GLY A 39 -2.04 18.54 0.58
C GLY A 39 -2.53 17.11 0.86
N ARG A 40 -1.66 16.09 0.76
CA ARG A 40 -1.95 14.69 1.11
C ARG A 40 -0.87 14.12 2.01
N ASP A 41 -1.22 13.11 2.81
CA ASP A 41 -0.22 12.31 3.53
C ASP A 41 0.42 11.30 2.57
N ILE A 42 1.75 11.22 2.59
CA ILE A 42 2.53 10.20 1.87
C ILE A 42 3.28 9.30 2.84
N ASN A 43 3.58 8.08 2.41
CA ASN A 43 4.44 7.20 3.19
C ASN A 43 5.90 7.55 2.86
N ARG A 44 6.67 7.96 3.87
CA ARG A 44 8.10 8.19 3.75
C ARG A 44 8.84 7.14 4.54
N VAL A 45 9.66 6.37 3.83
CA VAL A 45 10.47 5.30 4.43
C VAL A 45 11.93 5.68 4.35
N LYS A 46 12.59 5.68 5.51
CA LYS A 46 14.03 5.87 5.66
C LYS A 46 14.70 4.50 5.64
N TYR A 47 15.66 4.34 4.74
CA TYR A 47 16.40 3.09 4.58
C TYR A 47 17.89 3.35 4.38
N MET A 48 18.70 2.34 4.69
CA MET A 48 20.12 2.29 4.41
C MET A 48 20.33 1.41 3.18
N ASP A 49 20.94 1.95 2.14
CA ASP A 49 21.32 1.19 0.94
C ASP A 49 22.52 0.27 1.21
N ASP A 50 22.85 -0.60 0.25
CA ASP A 50 23.97 -1.54 0.31
C ASP A 50 25.35 -0.84 0.43
N ARG A 51 25.42 0.45 0.09
CA ARG A 51 26.62 1.29 0.23
C ARG A 51 26.71 1.96 1.60
N GLY A 52 25.80 1.64 2.52
CA GLY A 52 25.74 2.23 3.84
C GLY A 52 25.20 3.67 3.87
N ARG A 53 24.56 4.13 2.78
CA ARG A 53 24.03 5.49 2.71
C ARG A 53 22.56 5.50 3.10
N VAL A 54 22.20 6.49 3.90
CA VAL A 54 20.82 6.71 4.30
C VAL A 54 20.09 7.46 3.20
N ARG A 55 18.98 6.90 2.73
CA ARG A 55 18.09 7.52 1.74
C ARG A 55 16.64 7.46 2.19
N TYR A 56 15.81 8.27 1.54
CA TYR A 56 14.37 8.26 1.72
C TYR A 56 13.70 7.78 0.43
N MET A 57 12.65 6.98 0.58
CA MET A 57 11.72 6.70 -0.51
C MET A 57 10.34 7.26 -0.13
N ASP A 58 9.81 8.11 -1.00
CA ASP A 58 8.42 8.52 -0.98
C ASP A 58 7.57 7.55 -1.80
N ASP A 59 6.54 7.02 -1.17
CA ASP A 59 5.49 6.27 -1.82
C ASP A 59 4.21 7.08 -1.64
N PRO A 60 3.62 7.61 -2.74
CA PRO A 60 2.35 8.29 -2.63
C PRO A 60 1.37 7.29 -2.04
N ALA A 61 0.85 7.60 -0.85
CA ALA A 61 -0.14 6.73 -0.23
C ALA A 61 -1.27 6.55 -1.26
N PRO A 62 -1.67 5.31 -1.59
CA PRO A 62 -2.59 5.06 -2.68
C PRO A 62 -3.82 5.93 -2.49
N ALA A 63 -4.00 6.88 -3.41
CA ALA A 63 -5.17 7.75 -3.42
C ALA A 63 -6.37 6.84 -3.57
N ARG A 64 -7.10 6.64 -2.46
CA ARG A 64 -8.30 5.81 -2.27
C ARG A 64 -8.75 5.17 -3.58
N SER A 65 -8.06 4.09 -3.98
CA SER A 65 -8.30 3.49 -5.27
C SER A 65 -9.76 3.07 -5.31
N GLN A 66 -10.49 3.55 -6.31
CA GLN A 66 -11.86 3.12 -6.56
C GLN A 66 -11.89 1.59 -6.49
N PRO A 67 -12.92 1.01 -5.85
CA PRO A 67 -12.98 -0.43 -5.66
C PRO A 67 -12.79 -1.10 -7.02
N ARG A 68 -11.69 -1.84 -7.18
CA ARG A 68 -11.54 -2.78 -8.29
C ARG A 68 -12.79 -3.65 -8.23
N ALA A 69 -13.63 -3.55 -9.26
CA ALA A 69 -14.85 -4.34 -9.33
C ALA A 69 -14.47 -5.80 -9.06
N PRO A 70 -15.18 -6.50 -8.16
CA PRO A 70 -14.95 -7.92 -7.95
C PRO A 70 -15.09 -8.59 -9.31
N ARG A 71 -14.06 -9.38 -9.67
CA ARG A 71 -14.00 -10.14 -10.91
C ARG A 71 -15.31 -10.92 -11.05
N SER A 72 -16.14 -10.51 -12.00
CA SER A 72 -17.40 -11.14 -12.35
C SER A 72 -17.14 -12.50 -13.00
N ASP A 73 -16.79 -13.51 -12.21
CA ASP A 73 -16.49 -14.87 -12.69
C ASP A 73 -17.09 -15.97 -11.80
N MET A 74 -18.25 -15.71 -11.18
CA MET A 74 -19.05 -16.72 -10.46
C MET A 74 -20.38 -16.99 -11.18
N SER A 75 -20.40 -16.90 -12.51
CA SER A 75 -21.62 -17.16 -13.31
C SER A 75 -21.77 -18.63 -13.75
N SER A 76 -20.98 -19.59 -13.25
CA SER A 76 -20.98 -20.95 -13.82
C SER A 76 -21.04 -22.13 -12.83
N LEU A 77 -21.19 -21.92 -11.52
CA LEU A 77 -21.26 -23.04 -10.55
C LEU A 77 -22.69 -23.43 -10.09
N ARG A 78 -23.73 -22.98 -10.81
CA ARG A 78 -25.13 -23.35 -10.56
C ARG A 78 -25.77 -23.96 -11.80
N GLY A 79 -25.10 -24.97 -12.36
CA GLY A 79 -25.51 -25.64 -13.59
C GLY A 79 -25.65 -27.16 -13.49
N ASP A 80 -25.41 -27.77 -12.33
CA ASP A 80 -25.50 -29.21 -12.14
C ASP A 80 -26.17 -29.52 -10.81
N ASN A 81 -27.47 -29.78 -10.85
CA ASN A 81 -28.21 -30.42 -9.77
C ASN A 81 -29.02 -31.57 -10.41
N PRO A 82 -28.43 -32.77 -10.54
CA PRO A 82 -29.16 -34.00 -10.89
C PRO A 82 -30.10 -34.44 -9.76
#